data_AF-A0A087UZQ6-F1
#
_entry.id   AF-A0A087UZQ6-F1
#
_cell.length_a   1.000
_cell.length_b   1.000
_cell.length_c   1.000
_cell.angle_alpha   90.00
_cell.angle_beta   90.00
_cell.angle_gamma   90.00
#
_symmetry.space_group_name_H-M   'P 1'
#
loop_
_entity.id
_entity.type
_entity.pdbx_description
1 polymer ?
#
loop_
_entity_poly.entity_id
_entity_poly.type
_entity_poly.pdbx_seq_one_letter_code
_entity_poly.pdbx_strand_id
1 'polypeptide(L)'
;MSTKVVLLMMDVYRLAVQFHMRRLEQLCVQYLEAAINHRNVLVALQNASDLKLDFIKEFCLKFIVKENNYNKIVMSKEFETIAQPLMVEIIRRRQMPAVRSLLEPHFDSAGTTLEQDMEQYLMSTGKEFCDIILMLDNHPIPAHKAILAGRCSYFEAMFRSFMPDNNMVTITIGETIPSLQSFSTLLRYIYYGEVNMPPEDSLYLFSAPYFYGFTNNRLQ
;
A
#
# COMPACT_ATOMS: atom_id res chain seq x y z
N MET A 1 24.31 -0.24 -3.75
CA MET A 1 23.16 0.04 -2.86
C MET A 1 23.67 0.28 -1.44
N SER A 2 23.13 1.28 -0.75
CA SER A 2 23.56 1.64 0.62
C SER A 2 23.01 0.66 1.64
N THR A 3 23.86 0.13 2.53
CA THR A 3 23.47 -0.76 3.65
C THR A 3 22.36 -0.15 4.50
N LYS A 4 22.38 1.17 4.72
CA LYS A 4 21.34 1.88 5.48
C LYS A 4 19.94 1.71 4.88
N VAL A 5 19.83 1.73 3.55
CA VAL A 5 18.53 1.59 2.86
C VAL A 5 18.00 0.17 3.01
N VAL A 6 18.87 -0.84 2.97
CA VAL A 6 18.48 -2.25 3.20
C VAL A 6 17.91 -2.40 4.60
N LEU A 7 18.58 -1.88 5.64
CA LEU A 7 18.09 -1.98 7.02
C LEU A 7 16.74 -1.27 7.20
N LEU A 8 16.58 -0.07 6.64
CA LEU A 8 15.29 0.64 6.64
C LEU A 8 14.19 -0.17 5.94
N MET A 9 14.49 -0.79 4.80
CA MET A 9 13.50 -1.62 4.10
C MET A 9 13.13 -2.87 4.90
N MET A 10 14.06 -3.42 5.69
CA MET A 10 13.74 -4.52 6.61
C MET A 10 12.80 -4.09 7.74
N ASP A 11 12.94 -2.87 8.25
CA ASP A 11 11.97 -2.30 9.20
C ASP A 11 10.59 -2.12 8.56
N VAL A 12 10.54 -1.64 7.31
CA VAL A 12 9.29 -1.52 6.55
C VAL A 12 8.66 -2.90 6.33
N TYR A 13 9.45 -3.91 5.95
CA TYR A 13 9.00 -5.30 5.83
C TYR A 13 8.41 -5.81 7.13
N ARG A 14 9.09 -5.60 8.27
CA ARG A 14 8.60 -6.00 9.60
C ARG A 14 7.22 -5.40 9.88
N LEU A 15 7.06 -4.09 9.63
CA LEU A 15 5.80 -3.39 9.84
C LEU A 15 4.71 -3.89 8.87
N ALA A 16 5.07 -4.17 7.61
CA ALA A 16 4.13 -4.70 6.63
C ALA A 16 3.57 -6.07 7.06
N VAL A 17 4.43 -6.96 7.57
CA VAL A 17 4.00 -8.25 8.14
C VAL A 17 3.10 -8.05 9.35
N GLN A 18 3.50 -7.16 10.27
CA GLN A 18 2.77 -6.86 11.51
C GLN A 18 1.37 -6.28 11.26
N PHE A 19 1.23 -5.38 10.29
CA PHE A 19 -0.04 -4.75 9.91
C PHE A 19 -0.79 -5.52 8.82
N HIS A 20 -0.33 -6.71 8.45
CA HIS A 20 -0.93 -7.55 7.42
C HIS A 20 -1.06 -6.86 6.04
N MET A 21 -0.13 -5.95 5.73
CA MET A 21 -0.05 -5.23 4.46
C MET A 21 0.62 -6.10 3.39
N ARG A 22 -0.06 -7.14 2.91
CA ARG A 22 0.49 -8.19 2.03
C ARG A 22 1.21 -7.66 0.78
N ARG A 23 0.67 -6.63 0.11
CA ARG A 23 1.31 -6.04 -1.07
C ARG A 23 2.60 -5.31 -0.73
N LEU A 24 2.64 -4.61 0.42
CA LEU A 24 3.86 -3.96 0.88
C LEU A 24 4.90 -5.01 1.28
N GLU A 25 4.48 -6.09 1.92
CA GLU A 25 5.34 -7.24 2.25
C GLU A 25 6.01 -7.80 0.98
N GLN A 26 5.23 -8.07 -0.07
CA GLN A 26 5.69 -8.49 -1.40
C GLN A 26 6.75 -7.55 -1.97
N LEU A 27 6.44 -6.26 -2.03
CA LEU A 27 7.33 -5.24 -2.61
C LEU A 27 8.63 -5.12 -1.81
N CYS A 28 8.55 -5.21 -0.48
CA CYS A 28 9.74 -5.20 0.38
C CYS A 28 10.63 -6.41 0.11
N VAL A 29 10.06 -7.61 -0.02
CA VAL A 29 10.82 -8.81 -0.37
C VAL A 29 11.51 -8.64 -1.71
N GLN A 30 10.77 -8.31 -2.77
CA GLN A 30 11.35 -8.12 -4.12
C GLN A 30 12.50 -7.11 -4.11
N TYR A 31 12.34 -5.99 -3.39
CA TYR A 31 13.39 -5.01 -3.24
C TYR A 31 14.61 -5.57 -2.50
N LEU A 32 14.40 -6.24 -1.36
CA LEU A 32 15.48 -6.80 -0.54
C LEU A 32 16.26 -7.87 -1.31
N GLU A 33 15.56 -8.73 -2.07
CA GLU A 33 16.20 -9.74 -2.91
C GLU A 33 17.11 -9.12 -3.97
N ALA A 34 16.71 -8.00 -4.58
CA ALA A 34 17.51 -7.26 -5.55
C ALA A 34 18.64 -6.42 -4.92
N ALA A 35 18.46 -5.95 -3.68
CA ALA A 35 19.38 -5.03 -3.01
C ALA A 35 20.48 -5.73 -2.19
N ILE A 36 20.20 -6.92 -1.65
CA ILE A 36 21.16 -7.70 -0.85
C ILE A 36 22.27 -8.24 -1.76
N ASN A 37 23.51 -8.04 -1.33
CA ASN A 37 24.72 -8.43 -2.05
C ASN A 37 25.86 -8.75 -1.06
N HIS A 38 27.03 -9.14 -1.59
CA HIS A 38 28.19 -9.55 -0.81
C HIS A 38 28.67 -8.52 0.23
N ARG A 39 28.41 -7.21 0.04
CA ARG A 39 28.88 -6.16 0.94
C ARG A 39 27.97 -5.93 2.16
N ASN A 40 26.69 -6.28 2.04
CA ASN A 40 25.69 -5.93 3.06
C ASN A 40 24.96 -7.15 3.65
N VAL A 41 25.09 -8.33 3.06
CA VAL A 41 24.34 -9.54 3.47
C VAL A 41 24.59 -9.95 4.92
N LEU A 42 25.80 -9.74 5.44
CA LEU A 42 26.13 -10.06 6.83
C LEU A 42 25.37 -9.14 7.81
N VAL A 43 25.34 -7.84 7.53
CA VAL A 43 24.59 -6.87 8.34
C VAL A 43 23.09 -7.12 8.22
N ALA A 44 22.60 -7.43 7.01
CA ALA A 44 21.22 -7.80 6.79
C ALA A 44 20.84 -9.08 7.54
N LEU A 45 21.70 -10.10 7.57
CA LEU A 45 21.45 -11.33 8.31
C LEU A 45 21.33 -11.08 9.82
N GLN A 46 22.26 -10.31 10.39
CA GLN A 46 22.24 -9.96 11.81
C GLN A 46 20.93 -9.24 12.15
N ASN A 47 20.58 -8.21 11.38
CA ASN A 47 19.34 -7.46 11.58
C ASN A 47 18.09 -8.33 11.41
N ALA A 48 18.09 -9.26 10.44
CA ALA A 48 16.97 -10.17 10.23
C ALA A 48 16.78 -11.09 11.43
N SER A 49 17.87 -11.55 12.04
CA SER A 49 17.83 -12.34 13.28
C SER A 49 17.30 -11.52 14.45
N ASP A 50 17.78 -10.28 14.61
CA ASP A 50 17.41 -9.41 15.72
C ASP A 50 15.92 -9.01 15.65
N LEU A 51 15.43 -8.74 14.44
CA LEU A 51 14.03 -8.42 14.16
C LEU A 51 13.11 -9.65 14.02
N LYS A 52 13.65 -10.87 14.12
CA LYS A 52 12.93 -12.14 13.93
C LYS A 52 12.22 -12.24 12.57
N LEU A 53 12.88 -11.77 11.53
CA LEU A 53 12.42 -11.81 10.14
C LEU A 53 12.87 -13.13 9.50
N ASP A 54 12.22 -14.24 9.84
CA ASP A 54 12.66 -15.59 9.47
C ASP A 54 12.84 -15.76 7.95
N PHE A 55 11.92 -15.19 7.16
CA PHE A 55 12.01 -15.27 5.71
C PHE A 55 13.24 -14.53 5.13
N ILE A 56 13.51 -13.31 5.60
CA ILE A 56 14.69 -12.53 5.17
C ILE A 56 15.98 -13.16 5.70
N LYS A 57 15.96 -13.71 6.92
CA LYS A 57 17.08 -14.46 7.51
C LYS A 57 17.42 -15.68 6.65
N GLU A 58 16.40 -16.44 6.29
CA GLU A 58 16.51 -17.61 5.42
C GLU A 58 17.12 -17.25 4.05
N PHE A 59 16.64 -16.16 3.44
CA PHE A 59 17.16 -15.63 2.19
C PHE A 59 18.64 -15.24 2.29
N CYS A 60 19.03 -14.49 3.33
CA CYS A 60 20.41 -14.09 3.56
C CYS A 60 21.33 -15.31 3.72
N LEU A 61 20.88 -16.30 4.51
CA LEU A 61 21.62 -17.55 4.69
C LEU A 61 21.79 -18.31 3.37
N LYS A 62 20.72 -18.45 2.56
CA LYS A 62 20.79 -19.04 1.20
C LYS A 62 21.78 -18.28 0.32
N PHE A 63 21.78 -16.96 0.36
CA PHE A 63 22.71 -16.13 -0.42
C PHE A 63 24.17 -16.36 -0.01
N ILE A 64 24.45 -16.43 1.28
CA ILE A 64 25.81 -16.59 1.82
C ILE A 64 26.38 -17.97 1.44
N VAL A 65 25.60 -19.04 1.58
CA VAL A 65 26.08 -20.42 1.35
C VAL A 65 26.22 -20.80 -0.14
N LYS A 66 25.79 -19.94 -1.08
CA LYS A 66 26.06 -20.14 -2.52
C LYS A 66 27.56 -20.19 -2.79
N GLU A 67 27.98 -21.14 -3.64
CA GLU A 67 29.40 -21.42 -3.93
C GLU A 67 30.20 -20.17 -4.31
N ASN A 68 29.63 -19.32 -5.17
CA ASN A 68 30.28 -18.10 -5.66
C ASN A 68 30.43 -16.99 -4.62
N ASN A 69 29.71 -17.08 -3.50
CA ASN A 69 29.65 -16.05 -2.46
C ASN A 69 30.41 -16.46 -1.19
N TYR A 70 30.31 -17.73 -0.79
CA TYR A 70 30.70 -18.18 0.55
C TYR A 70 32.14 -17.80 0.93
N ASN A 71 33.13 -18.18 0.12
CA ASN A 71 34.53 -17.95 0.46
C ASN A 71 34.86 -16.46 0.59
N LYS A 72 34.26 -15.61 -0.26
CA LYS A 72 34.46 -14.15 -0.21
C LYS A 72 33.90 -13.54 1.06
N ILE A 73 32.77 -14.06 1.54
CA ILE A 73 32.08 -13.54 2.73
C ILE A 73 32.77 -14.03 4.00
N VAL A 74 33.04 -15.33 4.12
CA VAL A 74 33.60 -15.92 5.35
C VAL A 74 35.04 -15.48 5.61
N MET A 75 35.80 -15.16 4.55
CA MET A 75 37.16 -14.63 4.68
C MET A 75 37.19 -13.10 4.88
N SER A 76 36.05 -12.43 4.95
CA SER A 76 35.97 -10.98 5.09
C SER A 76 36.08 -10.54 6.56
N LYS A 77 36.58 -9.32 6.79
CA LYS A 77 36.69 -8.77 8.16
C LYS A 77 35.33 -8.56 8.82
N GLU A 78 34.31 -8.26 8.02
CA GLU A 78 32.95 -8.07 8.49
C GLU A 78 32.39 -9.37 9.09
N PHE A 79 32.84 -10.55 8.62
CA PHE A 79 32.43 -11.83 9.19
C PHE A 79 32.85 -11.98 10.64
N GLU A 80 34.02 -11.45 11.04
CA GLU A 80 34.51 -11.48 12.42
C GLU A 80 33.58 -10.74 13.41
N THR A 81 32.74 -9.84 12.90
CA THR A 81 31.84 -9.00 13.71
C THR A 81 30.44 -9.60 13.92
N ILE A 82 30.11 -10.68 13.21
CA ILE A 82 28.80 -11.36 13.33
C ILE A 82 28.69 -12.07 14.68
N ALA A 83 27.47 -12.13 15.24
CA ALA A 83 27.22 -12.90 16.46
C ALA A 83 27.56 -14.39 16.28
N GLN A 84 28.28 -14.98 17.26
CA GLN A 84 28.71 -16.38 17.23
C GLN A 84 27.59 -17.39 16.86
N PRO A 85 26.34 -17.26 17.36
CA PRO A 85 25.26 -18.16 16.95
C PRO A 85 24.99 -18.16 15.43
N LEU A 86 25.07 -16.99 14.79
CA LEU A 86 24.86 -16.85 13.35
C LEU A 86 26.04 -17.38 12.53
N MET A 87 27.28 -17.22 13.01
CA MET A 87 28.45 -17.84 12.37
C MET A 87 28.30 -19.37 12.33
N VAL A 88 27.92 -19.97 13.46
CA VAL A 88 27.68 -21.42 13.57
C VAL A 88 26.55 -21.85 12.63
N GLU A 89 25.47 -21.07 12.55
CA GLU A 89 24.35 -21.32 11.64
C GLU A 89 24.80 -21.30 10.17
N ILE A 90 25.58 -20.30 9.74
CA ILE A 90 26.14 -20.21 8.38
C ILE A 90 27.00 -21.44 8.04
N ILE A 91 27.93 -21.81 8.93
CA ILE A 91 28.87 -22.92 8.72
C ILE A 91 28.13 -24.25 8.62
N ARG A 92 27.22 -24.52 9.57
CA ARG A 92 26.41 -25.75 9.58
C ARG A 92 25.59 -25.89 8.30
N ARG A 93 25.01 -24.78 7.84
CA ARG A 93 24.16 -24.76 6.65
C ARG A 93 24.91 -25.00 5.35
N ARG A 94 26.20 -24.67 5.28
CA ARG A 94 27.07 -25.08 4.16
C ARG A 94 27.33 -26.59 4.14
N GLN A 95 27.49 -27.20 5.31
CA GLN A 95 27.77 -28.64 5.43
C GLN A 95 26.52 -29.51 5.25
N MET A 96 25.35 -28.96 5.62
CA MET A 96 24.05 -29.61 5.50
C MET A 96 23.10 -28.69 4.70
N PRO A 97 23.15 -28.71 3.36
CA PRO A 97 22.19 -27.96 2.56
C PRO A 97 20.77 -28.46 2.88
N ALA A 98 19.93 -27.57 3.42
CA ALA A 98 18.59 -27.91 3.90
C ALA A 98 17.73 -28.52 2.77
N VAL A 99 17.12 -29.68 3.04
CA VAL A 99 16.22 -30.41 2.12
C VAL A 99 14.80 -29.81 2.08
N ARG A 100 14.48 -28.87 2.98
CA ARG A 100 13.18 -28.18 3.01
C ARG A 100 13.39 -26.68 2.99
N SER A 101 13.04 -26.05 1.87
CA SER A 101 12.80 -24.60 1.85
C SER A 101 11.67 -24.30 2.83
N LEU A 102 11.81 -23.23 3.64
CA LEU A 102 10.63 -22.58 4.20
C LEU A 102 9.62 -22.39 3.05
N LEU A 103 8.33 -22.56 3.33
CA LEU A 103 7.28 -22.20 2.38
C LEU A 103 7.59 -20.78 1.93
N GLU A 104 8.02 -20.65 0.67
CA GLU A 104 8.18 -19.33 0.09
C GLU A 104 6.81 -18.65 0.21
N PRO A 105 6.75 -17.41 0.69
CA PRO A 105 5.50 -16.69 0.75
C PRO A 105 4.90 -16.79 -0.64
N HIS A 106 3.78 -17.49 -0.77
CA HIS A 106 3.08 -17.59 -2.02
C HIS A 106 2.48 -16.22 -2.26
N PHE A 107 3.28 -15.38 -2.90
CA PHE A 107 2.89 -14.05 -3.24
C PHE A 107 1.97 -14.19 -4.43
N ASP A 108 0.68 -14.36 -4.13
CA ASP A 108 -0.35 -14.32 -5.16
C ASP A 108 -0.14 -13.04 -5.95
N SER A 109 0.07 -13.18 -7.25
CA SER A 109 0.16 -12.06 -8.20
C SER A 109 -1.15 -11.26 -8.27
N ALA A 110 -2.17 -11.66 -7.52
CA ALA A 110 -3.44 -10.97 -7.33
C ALA A 110 -3.32 -9.85 -6.29
N GLY A 111 -2.28 -9.02 -6.38
CA GLY A 111 -2.30 -7.73 -5.70
C GLY A 111 -3.33 -6.84 -6.38
N THR A 112 -4.28 -6.30 -5.62
CA THR A 112 -5.22 -5.29 -6.13
C THR A 112 -4.51 -3.96 -6.35
N THR A 113 -4.98 -3.17 -7.31
CA THR A 113 -4.55 -1.77 -7.45
C THR A 113 -5.26 -0.90 -6.41
N LEU A 114 -4.70 0.28 -6.10
CA LEU A 114 -5.39 1.25 -5.23
C LEU A 114 -6.77 1.61 -5.79
N GLU A 115 -6.88 1.68 -7.12
CA GLU A 115 -8.15 1.89 -7.83
C GLU A 115 -9.16 0.78 -7.49
N GLN A 116 -8.75 -0.50 -7.61
CA GLN A 116 -9.61 -1.64 -7.25
C GLN A 116 -9.97 -1.65 -5.76
N ASP A 117 -9.02 -1.32 -4.88
CA ASP A 117 -9.28 -1.25 -3.43
C ASP A 117 -10.31 -0.15 -3.12
N MET A 118 -10.18 1.03 -3.73
CA MET A 118 -11.10 2.15 -3.52
C MET A 118 -12.46 1.95 -4.20
N GLU A 119 -12.52 1.24 -5.33
CA GLU A 119 -13.76 0.78 -5.93
C GLU A 119 -14.51 -0.14 -4.96
N GLN A 120 -13.84 -1.16 -4.41
CA GLN A 120 -14.44 -2.04 -3.41
C GLN A 120 -14.83 -1.28 -2.14
N TYR A 121 -14.04 -0.29 -1.74
CA TYR A 121 -14.34 0.57 -0.60
C TYR A 121 -15.61 1.40 -0.81
N LEU A 122 -15.82 1.96 -2.00
CA LEU A 122 -17.07 2.66 -2.34
C LEU A 122 -18.27 1.68 -2.36
N MET A 123 -18.10 0.51 -2.95
CA MET A 123 -19.21 -0.40 -3.26
C MET A 123 -19.61 -1.32 -2.10
N SER A 124 -18.67 -1.71 -1.25
CA SER A 124 -18.89 -2.74 -0.23
C SER A 124 -18.16 -2.47 1.10
N THR A 125 -16.83 -2.54 1.13
CA THR A 125 -16.05 -2.61 2.38
C THR A 125 -16.02 -1.31 3.17
N GLY A 126 -16.30 -0.17 2.54
CA GLY A 126 -16.31 1.14 3.21
C GLY A 126 -17.62 1.49 3.90
N LYS A 127 -18.72 0.76 3.67
CA LYS A 127 -20.07 1.20 4.09
C LYS A 127 -20.20 1.50 5.58
N GLU A 128 -19.51 0.75 6.44
CA GLU A 128 -19.54 0.95 7.89
C GLU A 128 -18.78 2.20 8.37
N PHE A 129 -17.90 2.75 7.53
CA PHE A 129 -17.09 3.93 7.81
C PHE A 129 -17.67 5.21 7.23
N CYS A 130 -18.81 5.13 6.54
CA CYS A 130 -19.51 6.31 6.04
C CYS A 130 -19.91 7.23 7.20
N ASP A 131 -19.40 8.46 7.18
CA ASP A 131 -19.57 9.46 8.23
C ASP A 131 -20.43 10.66 7.79
N ILE A 132 -20.97 10.59 6.56
CA ILE A 132 -21.89 11.58 6.00
C ILE A 132 -22.92 10.93 5.08
N ILE A 133 -24.12 11.53 5.01
CA ILE A 133 -25.16 11.18 4.05
C ILE A 133 -25.36 12.34 3.08
N LEU A 134 -25.19 12.08 1.79
CA LEU A 134 -25.48 13.02 0.72
C LEU A 134 -26.91 12.76 0.24
N MET A 135 -27.81 13.72 0.45
CA MET A 135 -29.21 13.65 0.04
C MET A 135 -29.35 14.16 -1.39
N LEU A 136 -29.69 13.27 -2.32
CA LEU A 136 -29.90 13.58 -3.72
C LEU A 136 -31.36 13.33 -4.12
N ASP A 137 -32.16 14.38 -4.26
CA ASP A 137 -33.61 14.28 -4.53
C ASP A 137 -34.31 13.25 -3.61
N ASN A 138 -34.13 13.41 -2.29
CA ASN A 138 -34.60 12.48 -1.24
C ASN A 138 -33.96 11.07 -1.24
N HIS A 139 -32.97 10.79 -2.08
CA HIS A 139 -32.20 9.55 -2.04
C HIS A 139 -30.98 9.72 -1.13
N PRO A 140 -30.90 8.99 0.00
CA PRO A 140 -29.74 9.04 0.87
C PRO A 140 -28.56 8.26 0.27
N ILE A 141 -27.42 8.91 0.13
CA ILE A 141 -26.18 8.31 -0.38
C ILE A 141 -25.10 8.41 0.70
N PRO A 142 -24.84 7.34 1.46
CA PRO A 142 -23.75 7.30 2.44
C PRO A 142 -22.39 7.48 1.76
N ALA A 143 -21.52 8.28 2.35
CA ALA A 143 -20.19 8.57 1.81
C ALA A 143 -19.15 8.88 2.91
N HIS A 144 -17.91 9.15 2.50
CA HIS A 144 -16.79 9.45 3.40
C HIS A 144 -16.30 10.89 3.26
N LYS A 145 -16.39 11.69 4.32
CA LYS A 145 -15.96 13.10 4.32
C LYS A 145 -14.51 13.26 3.90
N ALA A 146 -13.61 12.42 4.41
CA ALA A 146 -12.18 12.50 4.12
C ALA A 146 -11.86 12.31 2.63
N ILE A 147 -12.50 11.33 1.98
CA ILE A 147 -12.32 11.07 0.55
C ILE A 147 -12.89 12.22 -0.26
N LEU A 148 -14.14 12.62 0.04
CA LEU A 148 -14.80 13.72 -0.66
C LEU A 148 -14.00 15.03 -0.56
N ALA A 149 -13.61 15.46 0.65
CA ALA A 149 -12.84 16.69 0.86
C ALA A 149 -11.43 16.64 0.26
N GLY A 150 -10.76 15.48 0.30
CA GLY A 150 -9.44 15.31 -0.29
C GLY A 150 -9.42 15.45 -1.81
N ARG A 151 -10.55 15.17 -2.47
CA ARG A 151 -10.65 15.08 -3.95
C ARG A 151 -11.50 16.20 -4.57
N CYS A 152 -12.35 16.85 -3.78
CA CYS A 152 -13.33 17.83 -4.25
C CYS A 152 -13.36 19.05 -3.32
N SER A 153 -12.95 20.22 -3.85
CA SER A 153 -12.85 21.46 -3.07
C SER A 153 -14.20 21.98 -2.60
N TYR A 154 -15.28 21.72 -3.34
CA TYR A 154 -16.64 22.01 -2.88
C TYR A 154 -16.97 21.26 -1.58
N PHE A 155 -16.74 19.95 -1.54
CA PHE A 155 -16.99 19.15 -0.33
C PHE A 155 -16.08 19.58 0.81
N GLU A 156 -14.80 19.91 0.54
CA GLU A 156 -13.91 20.46 1.55
C GLU A 156 -14.45 21.77 2.16
N ALA A 157 -14.78 22.75 1.32
CA ALA A 157 -15.27 24.06 1.77
C ALA A 157 -16.58 23.91 2.54
N MET A 158 -17.48 23.06 2.05
CA MET A 158 -18.75 22.76 2.70
C MET A 158 -18.56 22.11 4.07
N PHE A 159 -17.69 21.10 4.21
CA PHE A 159 -17.45 20.46 5.49
C PHE A 159 -16.67 21.35 6.48
N ARG A 160 -15.87 22.29 5.97
CA ARG A 160 -15.14 23.23 6.82
C ARG A 160 -16.03 24.35 7.37
N SER A 161 -16.96 24.84 6.55
CA SER A 161 -17.67 26.11 6.83
C SER A 161 -19.18 25.95 7.05
N PHE A 162 -19.80 24.88 6.56
CA PHE A 162 -21.26 24.72 6.48
C PHE A 162 -21.73 23.30 6.82
N MET A 163 -20.98 22.56 7.65
CA MET A 163 -21.30 21.18 8.00
C MET A 163 -22.57 21.12 8.86
N PRO A 164 -23.64 20.41 8.43
CA PRO A 164 -24.86 20.26 9.23
C PRO A 164 -24.65 19.35 10.44
N ASP A 165 -25.28 19.66 11.57
CA ASP A 165 -25.14 18.92 12.84
C ASP A 165 -25.56 17.43 12.74
N ASN A 166 -26.47 17.12 11.83
CA ASN A 166 -26.99 15.77 11.61
C ASN A 166 -26.17 14.94 10.61
N ASN A 167 -25.03 15.46 10.12
CA ASN A 167 -24.22 14.83 9.09
C ASN A 167 -24.98 14.49 7.79
N MET A 168 -26.02 15.26 7.46
CA MET A 168 -26.77 15.11 6.20
C MET A 168 -26.66 16.39 5.38
N VAL A 169 -26.29 16.25 4.11
CA VAL A 169 -26.13 17.37 3.18
C VAL A 169 -26.98 17.16 1.95
N THR A 170 -27.82 18.13 1.63
CA THR A 170 -28.55 18.14 0.36
C THR A 170 -27.62 18.55 -0.79
N ILE A 171 -27.56 17.72 -1.82
CA ILE A 171 -26.73 17.95 -3.00
C ILE A 171 -27.51 18.75 -4.04
N THR A 172 -26.95 19.90 -4.41
CA THR A 172 -27.44 20.77 -5.48
C THR A 172 -26.25 21.34 -6.26
N ILE A 173 -26.49 21.74 -7.51
CA ILE A 173 -25.49 22.32 -8.42
C ILE A 173 -26.10 23.57 -9.03
N GLY A 174 -25.73 24.72 -8.49
CA GLY A 174 -26.48 25.94 -8.79
C GLY A 174 -27.95 25.73 -8.42
N GLU A 175 -28.83 25.79 -9.43
CA GLU A 175 -30.29 25.65 -9.26
C GLU A 175 -30.83 24.25 -9.64
N THR A 176 -29.96 23.30 -10.03
CA THR A 176 -30.39 21.98 -10.50
C THR A 176 -29.92 20.85 -9.57
N ILE A 177 -30.69 19.76 -9.54
CA ILE A 177 -30.32 18.51 -8.85
C ILE A 177 -29.84 17.52 -9.92
N PRO A 178 -28.64 16.94 -9.79
CA PRO A 178 -28.16 15.98 -10.77
C PRO A 178 -28.96 14.68 -10.72
N SER A 179 -28.96 13.94 -11.83
CA SER A 179 -29.51 12.58 -11.82
C SER A 179 -28.68 11.67 -10.92
N LEU A 180 -29.31 10.63 -10.37
CA LEU A 180 -28.62 9.61 -9.57
C LEU A 180 -27.46 8.95 -10.34
N GLN A 181 -27.65 8.72 -11.63
CA GLN A 181 -26.65 8.12 -12.50
C GLN A 181 -25.43 9.04 -12.67
N SER A 182 -25.66 10.33 -12.96
CA SER A 182 -24.59 11.31 -13.12
C SER A 182 -23.82 11.53 -11.80
N PHE A 183 -24.54 11.54 -10.67
CA PHE A 183 -23.91 11.67 -9.36
C PHE A 183 -23.14 10.40 -8.94
N SER A 184 -23.62 9.21 -9.32
CA SER A 184 -22.90 7.96 -9.14
C SER A 184 -21.57 7.96 -9.91
N THR A 185 -21.59 8.39 -11.18
CA THR A 185 -20.38 8.56 -12.00
C THR A 185 -19.39 9.55 -11.37
N LEU A 186 -19.89 10.62 -10.75
CA LEU A 186 -19.05 11.53 -9.99
C LEU A 186 -18.37 10.86 -8.79
N LEU A 187 -19.11 10.06 -8.00
CA LEU A 187 -18.52 9.36 -6.85
C LEU A 187 -17.46 8.35 -7.29
N ARG A 188 -17.68 7.63 -8.40
CA ARG A 188 -16.70 6.71 -8.99
C ARG A 188 -15.40 7.42 -9.37
N TYR A 189 -15.51 8.58 -10.02
CA TYR A 189 -14.36 9.43 -10.33
C TYR A 189 -13.65 9.94 -9.06
N ILE A 190 -14.41 10.38 -8.05
CA ILE A 190 -13.84 10.88 -6.78
C ILE A 190 -13.05 9.77 -6.05
N TYR A 191 -13.65 8.58 -5.90
CA TYR A 191 -13.09 7.51 -5.08
C TYR A 191 -11.92 6.81 -5.74
N TYR A 192 -12.02 6.48 -7.02
CA TYR A 192 -11.01 5.63 -7.70
C TYR A 192 -10.62 6.12 -9.10
N GLY A 193 -11.07 7.30 -9.52
CA GLY A 193 -10.53 7.98 -10.71
C GLY A 193 -11.07 7.48 -12.05
N GLU A 194 -12.21 6.80 -12.06
CA GLU A 194 -12.79 6.27 -13.29
C GLU A 194 -13.19 7.36 -14.29
N VAL A 195 -12.64 7.28 -15.49
CA VAL A 195 -12.91 8.20 -16.61
C VAL A 195 -13.67 7.55 -17.77
N ASN A 196 -13.82 6.23 -17.74
CA ASN A 196 -14.54 5.48 -18.77
C ASN A 196 -16.04 5.48 -18.44
N MET A 197 -16.79 6.38 -19.06
CA MET A 197 -18.21 6.58 -18.78
C MET A 197 -19.02 6.81 -20.07
N PRO A 198 -20.34 6.52 -20.05
CA PRO A 198 -21.22 6.84 -21.17
C PRO A 198 -21.17 8.35 -21.49
N PRO A 199 -21.32 8.76 -22.77
CA PRO A 199 -21.31 10.17 -23.18
C PRO A 199 -22.31 11.03 -22.41
N GLU A 200 -23.46 10.45 -22.07
CA GLU A 200 -24.55 11.08 -21.32
C GLU A 200 -24.11 11.48 -19.90
N ASP A 201 -23.33 10.62 -19.24
CA ASP A 201 -22.77 10.88 -17.90
C ASP A 201 -21.53 11.77 -17.95
N SER A 202 -20.82 11.77 -19.09
CA SER A 202 -19.60 12.57 -19.27
C SER A 202 -19.87 14.07 -19.29
N LEU A 203 -21.01 14.50 -19.84
CA LEU A 203 -21.40 15.91 -19.88
C LEU A 203 -21.45 16.53 -18.49
N TYR A 204 -21.89 15.75 -17.50
CA TYR A 204 -21.91 16.16 -16.12
C TYR A 204 -20.50 16.36 -15.55
N LEU A 205 -19.57 15.44 -15.80
CA LEU A 205 -18.19 15.59 -15.36
C LEU A 205 -17.43 16.72 -16.09
N PHE A 206 -17.88 17.16 -17.28
CA PHE A 206 -17.34 18.36 -17.94
C PHE A 206 -17.76 19.66 -17.26
N SER A 207 -19.01 19.75 -16.79
CA SER A 207 -19.50 20.94 -16.08
C SER A 207 -19.13 20.94 -14.59
N ALA A 208 -18.95 19.76 -14.01
CA ALA A 208 -18.70 19.58 -12.59
C ALA A 208 -17.44 20.30 -12.06
N PRO A 209 -16.30 20.44 -12.78
CA PRO A 209 -15.18 21.28 -12.32
C PRO A 209 -15.56 22.73 -12.02
N TYR A 210 -16.52 23.31 -12.75
CA TYR A 210 -16.97 24.68 -12.53
C TYR A 210 -17.68 24.84 -11.17
N PHE A 211 -18.42 23.82 -10.74
CA PHE A 211 -19.21 23.86 -9.51
C PHE A 211 -18.52 23.20 -8.31
N TYR A 212 -17.79 22.12 -8.57
CA TYR A 212 -17.19 21.26 -7.55
C TYR A 212 -15.70 21.49 -7.36
N GLY A 213 -15.05 22.19 -8.29
CA GLY A 213 -13.62 22.52 -8.23
C GLY A 213 -12.75 21.28 -8.03
N PHE A 214 -12.80 20.34 -8.98
CA PHE A 214 -11.98 19.14 -8.90
C PHE A 214 -10.52 19.46 -9.07
N THR A 215 -9.72 18.81 -8.24
CA THR A 215 -8.27 18.80 -8.37
C THR A 215 -7.82 17.39 -7.99
N ASN A 216 -7.82 16.49 -8.97
CA ASN A 216 -7.30 15.13 -8.77
C ASN A 216 -5.79 15.11 -8.44
N ASN A 217 -5.13 16.28 -8.50
CA ASN A 217 -3.73 16.50 -8.15
C ASN A 217 -3.50 16.73 -6.65
N ARG A 218 -4.54 16.71 -5.79
CA ARG A 218 -4.39 16.95 -4.33
C ARG A 218 -3.87 15.77 -3.52
N LEU A 219 -4.00 14.55 -4.05
CA LEU A 219 -3.57 13.30 -3.39
C LEU A 219 -2.57 12.49 -4.24
N GLN A 220 -1.87 13.15 -5.18
CA GLN A 220 -0.80 12.52 -5.98
C GLN A 220 0.56 12.63 -5.30
#